data_AF-A0A6P6WYP3-F1
#
_entry.id   AF-A0A6P6WYP3-F1
#
_cell.length_a   1.000
_cell.length_b   1.000
_cell.length_c   1.000
_cell.angle_alpha   90.00
_cell.angle_beta   90.00
_cell.angle_gamma   90.00
#
_symmetry.space_group_name_H-M   'P 1'
#
loop_
_entity.id
_entity.type
_entity.pdbx_description
1 polymer ?
#
loop_
_entity_poly.entity_id
_entity_poly.type
_entity_poly.pdbx_seq_one_letter_code
_entity_poly.pdbx_strand_id
1 'polypeptide(L)'
;MTLIPLTPQQVHEDQLRLQQEHEREVAKRSPNSQAIISKQEHEREVAKRSPNSQAIIRALTERTSNPGTSSRLDKRPSLLAKNREVRKLFLFKQVVYVLYCKEVILLSHEALNDLPPEISSLLHEFEDVFPDEIPSGLPPLRGIEHQIDFIPEASLPNRPAYKIGPEETKEIQ
;
A
#
# COMPACT_ATOMS: atom_id res chain seq x y z
N MET A 1 17.00 14.58 27.63
CA MET A 1 17.15 13.53 26.61
C MET A 1 17.26 14.23 25.27
N THR A 2 18.48 14.40 24.74
CA THR A 2 18.71 14.97 23.41
C THR A 2 18.48 13.86 22.39
N LEU A 3 17.39 13.95 21.63
CA LEU A 3 17.09 13.00 20.56
C LEU A 3 18.04 13.27 19.39
N ILE A 4 18.79 12.25 18.99
CA ILE A 4 19.66 12.30 17.83
C ILE A 4 18.80 11.94 16.62
N PRO A 5 18.77 12.78 15.56
CA PRO A 5 18.01 12.48 14.36
C PRO A 5 18.55 11.20 13.69
N LEU A 6 17.63 10.34 13.24
CA LEU A 6 17.97 9.09 12.56
C LEU A 6 18.48 9.39 11.15
N THR A 7 19.49 8.64 10.72
CA THR A 7 19.96 8.70 9.33
C THR A 7 18.91 8.08 8.39
N PRO A 8 18.90 8.43 7.09
CA PRO A 8 17.97 7.85 6.12
C PRO A 8 17.98 6.31 6.09
N GLN A 9 19.14 5.69 6.32
CA GLN A 9 19.25 4.23 6.43
C GLN A 9 18.57 3.69 7.69
N GLN A 10 18.76 4.36 8.84
CA GLN A 10 18.10 3.98 10.09
C GLN A 10 16.58 4.13 10.01
N VAL A 11 16.09 5.17 9.31
CA VAL A 11 14.65 5.34 9.05
C VAL A 11 14.11 4.19 8.20
N HIS A 12 14.84 3.78 7.15
CA HIS A 12 14.43 2.65 6.31
C HIS A 12 14.35 1.33 7.09
N GLU A 13 15.35 1.06 7.94
CA GLU A 13 15.38 -0.12 8.80
C GLU A 13 14.23 -0.11 9.83
N ASP A 14 13.95 1.05 10.41
CA ASP A 14 12.85 1.21 11.37
C ASP A 14 11.48 1.00 10.72
N GLN A 15 11.30 1.48 9.48
CA GLN A 15 10.07 1.26 8.72
C GLN A 15 9.84 -0.23 8.39
N LEU A 16 10.90 -0.96 8.03
CA LEU A 16 10.83 -2.42 7.84
C LEU A 16 10.50 -3.15 9.16
N ARG A 17 11.08 -2.69 10.28
CA ARG A 17 10.83 -3.26 11.61
C ARG A 17 9.36 -3.08 12.02
N LEU A 18 8.81 -1.88 11.88
CA LEU A 18 7.40 -1.57 12.17
C LEU A 18 6.46 -2.44 11.32
N GLN A 19 6.77 -2.63 10.04
CA GLN A 19 5.98 -3.48 9.15
C GLN A 19 5.98 -4.95 9.61
N GLN A 20 7.14 -5.47 10.00
CA GLN A 20 7.26 -6.84 10.50
C GLN A 20 6.55 -7.04 11.85
N GLU A 21 6.56 -6.04 12.73
CA GLU A 21 5.83 -6.07 14.00
C GLU A 21 4.32 -6.05 13.79
N HIS A 22 3.82 -5.22 12.87
CA HIS A 22 2.40 -5.21 12.50
C HIS A 22 1.96 -6.59 11.97
N GLU A 23 2.74 -7.20 11.08
CA GLU A 23 2.46 -8.57 10.58
C GLU A 23 2.43 -9.61 11.71
N ARG A 24 3.35 -9.50 12.69
CA ARG A 24 3.39 -10.39 13.86
C ARG A 24 2.22 -10.18 14.81
N GLU A 25 1.79 -8.94 15.03
CA GLU A 25 0.59 -8.65 15.83
C GLU A 25 -0.67 -9.20 15.15
N VAL A 26 -0.81 -9.02 13.84
CA VAL A 26 -1.93 -9.56 13.06
C VAL A 26 -1.95 -11.09 13.15
N ALA A 27 -0.80 -11.75 13.08
CA ALA A 27 -0.70 -13.20 13.25
C ALA A 27 -1.12 -13.69 14.65
N LYS A 28 -0.85 -12.91 15.70
CA LYS A 28 -1.24 -13.24 17.09
C LYS A 28 -2.72 -13.00 17.38
N ARG A 29 -3.37 -12.06 16.67
CA ARG A 29 -4.78 -11.71 16.86
C ARG A 29 -5.77 -12.63 16.14
N SER A 30 -5.30 -13.60 15.33
CA SER A 30 -6.17 -14.56 14.62
C SER A 30 -6.39 -15.85 15.43
N PRO A 31 -7.61 -16.14 15.95
CA PRO A 31 -7.88 -17.32 16.79
C PRO A 31 -7.98 -18.65 16.02
N ASN A 32 -7.92 -18.66 14.68
CA ASN A 32 -8.38 -19.81 13.89
C ASN A 32 -7.26 -20.71 13.30
N SER A 33 -5.99 -20.46 13.61
CA SER A 33 -4.88 -21.19 12.99
C SER A 33 -4.43 -22.45 13.75
N GLN A 34 -4.71 -22.56 15.06
CA GLN A 34 -4.30 -23.73 15.85
C GLN A 34 -5.10 -25.00 15.50
N ALA A 35 -6.33 -24.86 15.00
CA ALA A 35 -7.19 -25.99 14.59
C ALA A 35 -6.89 -26.53 13.18
N ILE A 36 -6.16 -25.78 12.34
CA ILE A 36 -5.87 -26.17 10.95
C ILE A 36 -4.60 -27.02 10.90
N ILE A 37 -3.60 -26.73 11.74
CA ILE A 37 -2.31 -27.44 11.75
C ILE A 37 -2.49 -28.91 12.18
N SER A 38 -3.38 -29.19 13.16
CA SER A 38 -3.60 -30.55 13.66
C SER A 38 -4.45 -31.44 12.73
N LYS A 39 -5.27 -30.86 11.84
CA LYS A 39 -6.06 -31.63 10.86
C LYS A 39 -5.24 -32.05 9.64
N GLN A 40 -4.22 -31.28 9.29
CA GLN A 40 -3.44 -31.49 8.06
C GLN A 40 -2.40 -32.61 8.15
N GLU A 41 -2.00 -33.03 9.36
CA GLU A 41 -1.11 -34.19 9.56
C GLU A 41 -1.83 -35.53 9.39
N HIS A 42 -3.13 -35.61 9.71
CA HIS A 42 -3.88 -36.86 9.62
C HIS A 42 -4.27 -37.24 8.17
N GLU A 43 -4.54 -36.24 7.31
CA GLU A 43 -4.86 -36.50 5.89
C GLU A 43 -3.64 -36.88 5.04
N ARG A 44 -2.43 -36.46 5.41
CA ARG A 44 -1.19 -36.75 4.65
C ARG A 44 -0.75 -38.21 4.74
N GLU A 45 -1.19 -38.95 5.76
CA GLU A 45 -0.78 -40.35 5.93
C GLU A 45 -1.67 -41.33 5.14
N VAL A 46 -2.89 -40.91 4.77
CA VAL A 46 -3.85 -41.74 4.01
C VAL A 46 -3.57 -41.71 2.49
N ALA A 47 -3.00 -40.63 1.96
CA ALA A 47 -2.81 -40.44 0.52
C ALA A 47 -1.60 -41.19 -0.11
N LYS A 48 -0.86 -42.01 0.65
CA LYS A 48 0.31 -42.77 0.15
C LYS A 48 -0.04 -44.13 -0.50
N ARG A 49 -1.32 -44.50 -0.66
CA ARG A 49 -1.72 -45.79 -1.27
C ARG A 49 -2.63 -45.59 -2.49
N SER A 50 -2.07 -45.29 -3.67
CA SER A 50 -2.52 -45.85 -4.97
C SER A 50 -1.66 -45.34 -6.14
N PRO A 51 -1.23 -46.17 -7.12
CA PRO A 51 -0.08 -45.85 -7.98
C PRO A 51 -0.38 -45.25 -9.37
N ASN A 52 -1.58 -44.74 -9.69
CA ASN A 52 -1.94 -44.49 -11.10
C ASN A 52 -2.06 -43.02 -11.58
N SER A 53 -1.46 -42.05 -10.88
CA SER A 53 -1.52 -40.62 -11.31
C SER A 53 -0.19 -40.03 -11.80
N GLN A 54 0.90 -40.80 -11.81
CA GLN A 54 2.23 -40.29 -12.17
C GLN A 54 2.44 -40.05 -13.68
N ALA A 55 1.59 -40.61 -14.55
CA ALA A 55 1.74 -40.50 -16.00
C ALA A 55 1.28 -39.15 -16.59
N ILE A 56 0.32 -38.46 -15.95
CA ILE A 56 -0.30 -37.25 -16.54
C ILE A 56 0.53 -35.98 -16.29
N ILE A 57 1.28 -35.93 -15.18
CA ILE A 57 2.01 -34.71 -14.77
C ILE A 57 3.24 -34.45 -15.65
N ARG A 58 3.88 -35.48 -16.22
CA ARG A 58 5.12 -35.31 -17.00
C ARG A 58 4.92 -34.72 -18.40
N ALA A 59 3.75 -34.86 -18.99
CA ALA A 59 3.52 -34.45 -20.38
C ALA A 59 3.28 -32.93 -20.56
N LEU A 60 3.01 -32.17 -19.48
CA LEU A 60 2.67 -30.75 -19.58
C LEU A 60 3.86 -29.79 -19.30
N THR A 61 5.01 -30.31 -18.86
CA THR A 61 6.16 -29.49 -18.42
C THR A 61 7.12 -29.13 -19.55
N GLU A 62 7.03 -29.78 -20.71
CA GLU A 62 7.91 -29.51 -21.85
C GLU A 62 7.17 -28.77 -22.96
N ARG A 63 6.91 -27.47 -22.80
CA ARG A 63 6.95 -26.50 -23.91
C ARG A 63 6.83 -25.06 -23.41
N THR A 64 7.82 -24.28 -23.87
CA THR A 64 7.98 -22.83 -23.93
C THR A 64 8.47 -22.09 -22.67
N SER A 65 9.79 -22.18 -22.48
CA SER A 65 10.63 -21.14 -21.85
C SER A 65 10.70 -19.88 -22.73
N ASN A 66 10.70 -18.69 -22.11
CA ASN A 66 11.59 -17.58 -22.45
C ASN A 66 11.83 -16.71 -21.19
N PRO A 67 13.08 -16.33 -20.85
CA PRO A 67 13.44 -15.69 -19.59
C PRO A 67 13.61 -14.16 -19.74
N GLY A 68 13.20 -13.39 -18.72
CA GLY A 68 13.47 -11.95 -18.66
C GLY A 68 12.96 -11.29 -17.37
N THR A 69 13.87 -11.11 -16.40
CA THR A 69 13.82 -10.22 -15.22
C THR A 69 12.56 -10.23 -14.35
N SER A 70 12.54 -11.13 -13.35
CA SER A 70 11.64 -11.09 -12.20
C SER A 70 12.39 -10.54 -10.97
N SER A 71 12.33 -9.23 -10.74
CA SER A 71 12.41 -8.74 -9.36
C SER A 71 11.12 -9.16 -8.65
N ARG A 72 11.28 -10.01 -7.65
CA ARG A 72 10.20 -10.68 -6.92
C ARG A 72 9.56 -9.64 -5.99
N LEU A 73 8.71 -8.77 -6.54
CA LEU A 73 7.79 -7.99 -5.73
C LEU A 73 6.76 -8.98 -5.19
N ASP A 74 6.76 -9.18 -3.87
CA ASP A 74 5.66 -9.80 -3.15
C ASP A 74 4.40 -8.96 -3.41
N LYS A 75 3.67 -9.32 -4.47
CA LYS A 75 2.46 -8.64 -4.89
C LYS A 75 1.45 -8.80 -3.75
N ARG A 76 1.16 -7.70 -3.06
CA ARG A 76 0.03 -7.58 -2.15
C ARG A 76 -1.20 -8.25 -2.78
N PRO A 77 -1.96 -9.07 -2.03
CA PRO A 77 -3.14 -9.71 -2.59
C PRO A 77 -4.10 -8.63 -3.08
N SER A 78 -4.41 -8.63 -4.38
CA SER A 78 -5.35 -7.67 -4.93
C SER A 78 -6.74 -7.98 -4.37
N LEU A 79 -7.39 -6.99 -3.76
CA LEU A 79 -8.77 -7.08 -3.32
C LEU A 79 -9.78 -7.07 -4.50
N LEU A 80 -9.27 -7.11 -5.74
CA LEU A 80 -10.06 -7.13 -6.96
C LEU A 80 -10.36 -8.57 -7.39
N ALA A 81 -11.64 -8.86 -7.63
CA ALA A 81 -12.07 -10.16 -8.14
C ALA A 81 -11.77 -10.30 -9.64
N LYS A 82 -11.17 -11.42 -10.04
CA LYS A 82 -10.95 -11.73 -11.47
C LYS A 82 -12.20 -12.33 -12.09
N ASN A 83 -12.39 -12.12 -13.40
CA ASN A 83 -13.55 -12.67 -14.12
C ASN A 83 -13.69 -14.20 -13.94
N ARG A 84 -12.57 -14.94 -13.93
CA ARG A 84 -12.55 -16.40 -13.67
C ARG A 84 -13.08 -16.77 -12.27
N GLU A 85 -12.75 -15.98 -11.25
CA GLU A 85 -13.20 -16.21 -9.87
C GLU A 85 -14.69 -15.93 -9.76
N VAL A 86 -15.15 -14.82 -10.32
CA VAL A 86 -16.56 -14.44 -10.38
C VAL A 86 -17.41 -15.51 -11.08
N ARG A 87 -16.99 -15.99 -12.27
CA ARG A 87 -17.68 -17.08 -12.98
C ARG A 87 -17.76 -18.36 -12.15
N LYS A 88 -16.68 -18.71 -11.45
CA LYS A 88 -16.62 -19.88 -10.57
C LYS A 88 -17.61 -19.74 -9.41
N LEU A 89 -17.73 -18.57 -8.80
CA LEU A 89 -18.70 -18.31 -7.73
C LEU A 89 -20.15 -18.41 -8.22
N PHE A 90 -20.44 -17.93 -9.44
CA PHE A 90 -21.77 -18.09 -10.07
C PHE A 90 -22.13 -19.55 -10.35
N LEU A 91 -21.18 -20.38 -10.78
CA LEU A 91 -21.39 -21.83 -10.95
C LEU A 91 -21.76 -22.51 -9.63
N PHE A 92 -21.17 -22.06 -8.52
CA PHE A 92 -21.48 -22.57 -7.18
C PHE A 92 -22.74 -21.97 -6.55
N LYS A 93 -23.50 -21.14 -7.29
CA LYS A 93 -24.69 -20.42 -6.80
C LYS A 93 -24.43 -19.64 -5.50
N GLN A 94 -23.21 -19.15 -5.32
CA GLN A 94 -22.85 -18.37 -4.15
C GLN A 94 -23.26 -16.92 -4.34
N VAL A 95 -23.73 -16.28 -3.26
CA VAL A 95 -24.05 -14.85 -3.27
C VAL A 95 -22.74 -14.07 -3.40
N VAL A 96 -22.66 -13.19 -4.39
CA VAL A 96 -21.52 -12.29 -4.60
C VAL A 96 -21.98 -10.87 -4.28
N TYR A 97 -21.28 -10.21 -3.38
CA TYR A 97 -21.48 -8.80 -3.08
C TYR A 97 -20.55 -7.98 -3.98
N VAL A 98 -21.11 -7.04 -4.73
CA VAL A 98 -20.34 -6.15 -5.62
C VAL A 98 -20.29 -4.78 -4.98
N LEU A 99 -19.09 -4.27 -4.73
CA LEU A 99 -18.89 -2.87 -4.40
C LEU A 99 -19.03 -2.06 -5.69
N TYR A 100 -20.20 -1.45 -5.87
CA TYR A 100 -20.48 -0.58 -7.00
C TYR A 100 -20.26 0.86 -6.56
N CYS A 101 -19.17 1.46 -7.05
CA CYS A 101 -18.98 2.90 -6.94
C CYS A 101 -19.89 3.57 -7.96
N LYS A 102 -21.08 3.98 -7.53
CA LYS A 102 -21.89 4.92 -8.29
C LYS A 102 -21.12 6.23 -8.32
N GLU A 103 -20.99 6.83 -9.49
CA GLU A 103 -20.38 8.15 -9.69
C GLU A 103 -21.13 9.18 -8.83
N VAL A 104 -20.72 9.33 -7.58
CA VAL A 104 -21.06 10.50 -6.77
C VAL A 104 -20.01 11.51 -7.16
N ILE A 105 -20.43 12.29 -8.17
CA ILE A 105 -20.01 13.64 -8.52
C ILE A 105 -18.93 14.15 -7.57
N LEU A 106 -17.76 14.43 -8.15
CA LEU A 106 -16.75 15.36 -7.64
C LEU A 106 -17.42 16.39 -6.72
N LEU A 107 -17.31 16.16 -5.42
CA LEU A 107 -17.93 16.86 -4.29
C LEU A 107 -18.44 18.27 -4.65
N SER A 108 -19.67 18.39 -5.16
CA SER A 108 -20.41 19.64 -4.98
C SER A 108 -20.85 19.66 -3.53
N HIS A 109 -20.67 20.79 -2.86
CA HIS A 109 -21.01 21.00 -1.44
C HIS A 109 -22.45 20.57 -1.07
N GLU A 110 -23.32 20.41 -2.07
CA GLU A 110 -24.71 19.99 -1.97
C GLU A 110 -24.88 18.48 -1.75
N ALA A 111 -24.02 17.63 -2.31
CA ALA A 111 -24.12 16.16 -2.22
C ALA A 111 -23.58 15.58 -0.90
N LEU A 112 -22.92 16.40 -0.09
CA LEU A 112 -22.39 16.02 1.23
C LEU A 112 -23.48 15.88 2.31
N ASN A 113 -24.67 16.45 2.09
CA ASN A 113 -25.74 16.48 3.08
C ASN A 113 -26.49 15.15 3.24
N ASP A 114 -26.41 14.26 2.25
CA ASP A 114 -27.10 12.95 2.25
C ASP A 114 -26.17 11.77 2.59
N LEU A 115 -25.00 12.06 3.17
CA LEU A 115 -24.05 11.02 3.56
C LEU A 115 -24.44 10.33 4.87
N PRO A 116 -24.21 9.00 4.98
CA PRO A 116 -24.30 8.30 6.26
C PRO A 116 -23.46 8.99 7.35
N PRO A 117 -23.92 9.01 8.62
CA PRO A 117 -23.21 9.67 9.72
C PRO A 117 -21.77 9.23 9.87
N GLU A 118 -21.46 7.97 9.56
CA GLU A 118 -20.11 7.41 9.64
C GLU A 118 -19.17 8.06 8.62
N ILE A 119 -19.65 8.35 7.40
CA ILE A 119 -18.85 9.00 6.35
C ILE A 119 -18.72 10.49 6.64
N SER A 120 -19.79 11.15 7.09
CA SER A 120 -19.73 12.56 7.49
C SER A 120 -18.75 12.78 8.64
N SER A 121 -18.76 11.91 9.65
CA SER A 121 -17.82 11.98 10.78
C SER A 121 -16.38 11.81 10.32
N LEU A 122 -16.13 10.88 9.39
CA LEU A 122 -14.80 10.66 8.82
C LEU A 122 -14.32 11.86 8.00
N LEU A 123 -15.18 12.45 7.17
CA LEU A 123 -14.81 13.63 6.38
C LEU A 123 -14.46 14.83 7.29
N HIS A 124 -15.23 15.03 8.36
CA HIS A 124 -14.96 16.06 9.35
C HIS A 124 -13.68 15.79 10.16
N GLU A 125 -13.31 14.54 10.41
CA GLU A 125 -12.06 14.19 11.11
C GLU A 125 -10.81 14.60 10.31
N PHE A 126 -10.88 14.59 8.97
CA PHE A 126 -9.75 14.85 8.07
C PHE A 126 -9.92 16.15 7.26
N GLU A 127 -10.74 17.08 7.72
CA GLU A 127 -10.98 18.39 7.07
C GLU A 127 -9.67 19.20 6.92
N ASP A 128 -8.72 19.00 7.84
CA ASP A 128 -7.42 19.67 7.86
C ASP A 128 -6.42 19.18 6.80
N VAL A 129 -6.67 18.03 6.16
CA VAL A 129 -5.75 17.45 5.16
C VAL A 129 -5.80 18.20 3.83
N PHE A 130 -6.95 18.79 3.49
CA PHE A 130 -7.18 19.51 2.24
C PHE A 130 -7.95 20.82 2.48
N PRO A 131 -7.33 21.79 3.17
CA PRO A 131 -7.99 23.06 3.42
C PRO A 131 -8.13 23.87 2.12
N ASP A 132 -9.21 24.63 1.97
CA ASP A 132 -9.45 25.50 0.82
C ASP A 132 -8.35 26.57 0.67
N GLU A 133 -7.79 27.00 1.80
CA GLU A 133 -6.68 27.94 1.89
C GLU A 133 -5.52 27.33 2.69
N ILE A 134 -4.28 27.59 2.27
CA ILE A 134 -3.10 27.11 2.99
C ILE A 134 -3.04 27.81 4.36
N PRO A 135 -3.06 27.07 5.49
CA PRO A 135 -3.09 27.67 6.80
C PRO A 135 -1.85 28.53 7.04
N SER A 136 -2.04 29.72 7.60
CA SER A 136 -0.92 30.59 7.98
C SER A 136 -0.12 29.96 9.11
N GLY A 137 1.07 29.44 8.81
CA GLY A 137 1.92 28.80 9.80
C GLY A 137 2.95 27.87 9.17
N LEU A 138 3.92 27.45 9.99
CA LEU A 138 4.79 26.35 9.62
C LEU A 138 3.98 25.05 9.71
N PRO A 139 4.16 24.12 8.77
CA PRO A 139 3.57 22.80 8.91
C PRO A 139 4.03 22.16 10.24
N PRO A 140 3.22 21.27 10.83
CA PRO A 140 3.60 20.56 12.05
C PRO A 140 5.00 19.97 11.93
N LEU A 141 5.77 20.05 13.02
CA LEU A 141 7.12 19.50 13.08
C LEU A 141 7.04 17.99 12.78
N ARG A 142 7.55 17.61 11.60
CA ARG A 142 7.69 16.21 11.22
C ARG A 142 8.86 15.61 12.00
N GLY A 143 8.71 14.37 12.46
CA GLY A 143 9.76 13.67 13.22
C GLY A 143 11.03 13.35 12.40
N ILE A 144 11.05 13.71 11.12
CA ILE A 144 12.19 13.57 10.21
C ILE A 144 12.54 14.93 9.62
N GLU A 145 13.81 15.31 9.76
CA GLU A 145 14.37 16.51 9.17
C GLU A 145 15.12 16.16 7.87
N HIS A 146 15.03 17.02 6.87
CA HIS A 146 15.81 16.87 5.65
C HIS A 146 17.21 17.41 5.87
N GLN A 147 18.21 16.54 5.86
CA GLN A 147 19.62 16.93 5.91
C GLN A 147 20.20 16.99 4.49
N ILE A 148 20.83 18.12 4.16
CA ILE A 148 21.62 18.26 2.93
C ILE A 148 23.08 18.08 3.32
N ASP A 149 23.67 16.95 2.93
CA ASP A 149 25.08 16.69 3.18
C ASP A 149 25.95 17.49 2.20
N PHE A 150 26.85 18.32 2.74
CA PHE A 150 27.85 19.02 1.94
C PHE A 150 29.11 18.17 1.79
N ILE A 151 29.68 18.19 0.60
CA ILE A 151 31.03 17.68 0.39
C ILE A 151 31.99 18.66 1.08
N PRO A 152 32.92 18.20 1.94
CA PRO A 152 33.94 19.06 2.51
C PRO A 152 34.68 19.82 1.40
N GLU A 153 34.93 21.11 1.61
CA GLU A 153 35.56 22.04 0.63
C GLU A 153 34.70 22.48 -0.56
N ALA A 154 33.46 21.99 -0.70
CA ALA A 154 32.55 22.52 -1.72
C ALA A 154 32.08 23.94 -1.36
N SER A 155 32.22 24.87 -2.29
CA SER A 155 31.67 26.21 -2.16
C SER A 155 30.17 26.22 -2.49
N LEU A 156 29.36 26.86 -1.63
CA LEU A 156 27.95 27.08 -1.93
C LEU A 156 27.78 27.94 -3.19
N PRO A 157 26.85 27.61 -4.10
CA PRO A 157 26.60 28.41 -5.29
C PRO A 157 26.01 29.78 -4.88
N ASN A 158 26.80 30.84 -5.04
CA ASN A 158 26.34 32.22 -4.89
C ASN A 158 26.38 32.91 -6.26
N ARG A 159 25.25 32.86 -6.98
CA ARG A 159 25.09 33.52 -8.28
C ARG A 159 24.11 34.70 -8.14
N PRO A 160 24.33 35.81 -8.85
CA PRO A 160 23.35 36.90 -8.88
C PRO A 160 22.01 36.38 -9.41
N ALA A 161 20.92 37.01 -8.96
CA ALA A 161 19.59 36.70 -9.46
C ALA A 161 19.54 36.82 -11.00
N TYR A 162 18.75 35.95 -11.63
CA TYR A 162 18.56 36.02 -13.07
C TYR A 162 17.88 37.34 -13.46
N LYS A 163 18.16 37.84 -14.67
CA LYS A 163 17.50 39.05 -15.19
C LYS A 163 16.09 38.67 -15.64
N ILE A 164 15.10 39.25 -14.99
CA ILE A 164 13.67 38.98 -15.19
C ILE A 164 12.99 40.25 -15.73
N GLY A 165 11.95 40.07 -16.55
CA GLY A 165 11.16 41.18 -17.10
C GLY A 165 10.29 41.89 -16.05
N PRO A 166 9.75 43.08 -16.34
CA PRO A 166 8.93 43.84 -15.39
C PRO A 166 7.56 43.19 -15.10
N GLU A 167 7.04 42.37 -16.00
CA GLU A 167 5.80 41.60 -15.79
C GLU A 167 6.06 40.38 -14.89
N GLU A 168 7.04 39.56 -15.26
CA GLU A 168 7.51 38.40 -14.50
C GLU A 168 7.94 38.78 -13.06
N THR A 169 8.56 39.95 -12.87
CA THR A 169 8.95 40.42 -11.52
C THR A 169 7.72 40.65 -10.64
N LYS A 170 6.58 41.07 -11.19
CA LYS A 170 5.34 41.28 -10.42
C LYS A 170 4.68 39.98 -9.98
N GLU A 171 4.93 38.88 -10.69
CA GLU A 171 4.38 37.56 -10.32
C GLU A 171 5.16 36.92 -9.18
N ILE A 172 6.45 37.27 -9.04
CA ILE A 172 7.36 36.70 -8.04
C ILE A 172 7.40 37.56 -6.76
N GLN A 173 7.08 38.85 -6.86
CA GLN A 173 7.13 39.83 -5.76
C GLN A 173 5.88 39.81 -4.89
#